data_AF-A0A371ITM5-F1
#
_entry.id   AF-A0A371ITM5-F1
#
_cell.length_a   1.000
_cell.length_b   1.000
_cell.length_c   1.000
_cell.angle_alpha   90.00
_cell.angle_beta   90.00
_cell.angle_gamma   90.00
#
_symmetry.space_group_name_H-M   'P 1'
#
loop_
_entity.id
_entity.type
_entity.pdbx_description
1 polymer ?
#
loop_
_entity_poly.entity_id
_entity_poly.type
_entity_poly.pdbx_seq_one_letter_code
_entity_poly.pdbx_strand_id
1 'polypeptide(L)'
;MKQINVKNIKIKHKFSELVTKSVNITEHQINECKQYAKNYVEESKEYKKLVPSNIKDEKLQKQIAQQAIFAQKIGECGVLNYLNYRGINSDDLNNKKISVKTCIDKDIHNRLIVDKNEFESKNNQNYYVGVHLNLQVEDKKDPIKRNLVKNIYDIKRVQVYGYLESKFMDELRYETIKNKDGKKEFKFYNKKASNYDKKDKYAKLSTECKWYYLDRVLDIEGLVMNIKSKNNK
;
A
#
# COMPACT_ATOMS: atom_id res chain seq x y z
N MET A 1 -12.89 19.10 -46.59
CA MET A 1 -12.47 17.70 -46.32
C MET A 1 -12.31 17.52 -44.81
N LYS A 2 -12.89 16.45 -44.26
CA LYS A 2 -12.97 16.17 -42.82
C LYS A 2 -11.57 15.96 -42.23
N GLN A 3 -11.20 16.76 -41.22
CA GLN A 3 -10.19 16.35 -40.24
C GLN A 3 -10.85 16.25 -38.86
N ILE A 4 -10.69 15.07 -38.30
CA ILE A 4 -11.33 14.56 -37.09
C ILE A 4 -10.67 15.24 -35.90
N ASN A 5 -11.45 16.01 -35.14
CA ASN A 5 -11.07 16.42 -33.80
C ASN A 5 -10.89 15.16 -32.95
N VAL A 6 -9.64 14.73 -32.77
CA VAL A 6 -9.31 13.79 -31.70
C VAL A 6 -9.47 14.58 -30.41
N LYS A 7 -10.66 14.48 -29.82
CA LYS A 7 -10.94 14.90 -28.44
C LYS A 7 -9.70 14.54 -27.63
N ASN A 8 -9.20 15.50 -26.85
CA ASN A 8 -8.30 15.23 -25.72
C ASN A 8 -8.74 13.90 -25.11
N ILE A 9 -7.96 12.85 -25.34
CA ILE A 9 -8.15 11.63 -24.57
C ILE A 9 -7.72 12.09 -23.19
N LYS A 10 -8.71 12.51 -22.38
CA LYS A 10 -8.58 12.46 -20.94
C LYS A 10 -8.06 11.05 -20.70
N ILE A 11 -6.77 10.94 -20.39
CA ILE A 11 -6.26 9.78 -19.67
C ILE A 11 -7.21 9.68 -18.50
N LYS A 12 -8.10 8.67 -18.55
CA LYS A 12 -9.38 8.69 -17.83
C LYS A 12 -9.22 8.73 -16.32
N HIS A 13 -7.99 8.65 -15.83
CA HIS A 13 -7.63 9.05 -14.50
C HIS A 13 -6.26 9.74 -14.48
N LYS A 14 -6.25 11.08 -14.61
CA LYS A 14 -5.43 11.82 -13.64
C LYS A 14 -6.21 11.68 -12.32
N PHE A 15 -5.83 10.74 -11.46
CA PHE A 15 -6.49 10.48 -10.17
C PHE A 15 -6.20 11.62 -9.17
N SER A 16 -6.66 12.84 -9.45
CA SER A 16 -6.70 13.89 -8.44
C SER A 16 -7.71 13.57 -7.32
N GLU A 17 -8.60 12.60 -7.54
CA GLU A 17 -9.49 12.02 -6.54
C GLU A 17 -9.19 10.53 -6.39
N LEU A 18 -8.59 10.16 -5.25
CA LEU A 18 -8.42 8.78 -4.83
C LEU A 18 -9.81 8.22 -4.46
N VAL A 19 -10.40 7.35 -5.30
CA VAL A 19 -11.69 6.71 -4.98
C VAL A 19 -11.44 5.65 -3.91
N THR A 20 -11.61 6.03 -2.65
CA THR A 20 -11.45 5.11 -1.51
C THR A 20 -12.77 4.46 -1.11
N LYS A 21 -12.73 3.21 -0.68
CA LYS A 21 -13.83 2.56 0.03
C LYS A 21 -13.62 2.72 1.52
N SER A 22 -14.52 3.44 2.19
CA SER A 22 -14.52 3.58 3.64
C SER A 22 -15.11 2.32 4.28
N VAL A 23 -14.38 1.71 5.19
CA VAL A 23 -14.75 0.47 5.88
C VAL A 23 -14.74 0.71 7.38
N ASN A 24 -15.81 0.31 8.06
CA ASN A 24 -15.88 0.41 9.52
C ASN A 24 -15.06 -0.72 10.16
N ILE A 25 -14.44 -0.41 11.30
CA ILE A 25 -13.76 -1.38 12.17
C ILE A 25 -14.56 -1.45 13.48
N THR A 26 -14.82 -2.66 13.96
CA THR A 26 -15.55 -2.85 15.22
C THR A 26 -14.63 -2.67 16.42
N GLU A 27 -15.21 -2.32 17.58
CA GLU A 27 -14.44 -2.19 18.82
C GLU A 27 -13.75 -3.51 19.22
N HIS A 28 -14.41 -4.64 18.97
CA HIS A 28 -13.81 -5.96 19.16
C HIS A 28 -12.54 -6.15 18.32
N GLN A 29 -12.58 -5.81 17.02
CA GLN A 29 -11.41 -5.88 16.14
C GLN A 29 -10.27 -4.95 16.60
N ILE A 30 -10.61 -3.75 17.08
CA ILE A 30 -9.62 -2.82 17.64
C ILE A 30 -8.91 -3.45 18.85
N ASN A 31 -9.66 -4.06 19.76
CA ASN A 31 -9.11 -4.69 20.96
C ASN A 31 -8.23 -5.89 20.63
N GLU A 32 -8.64 -6.74 19.69
CA GLU A 32 -7.82 -7.86 19.21
C GLU A 32 -6.52 -7.37 18.55
N CYS A 33 -6.58 -6.37 17.68
CA CYS A 33 -5.40 -5.79 17.04
C CYS A 33 -4.43 -5.19 18.08
N LYS A 34 -4.98 -4.51 19.10
CA LYS A 34 -4.19 -3.91 20.19
C LYS A 34 -3.49 -4.98 21.02
N GLN A 35 -4.20 -6.05 21.36
CA GLN A 35 -3.64 -7.18 22.10
C GLN A 35 -2.56 -7.91 21.30
N TYR A 36 -2.81 -8.17 20.02
CA TYR A 36 -1.82 -8.78 19.12
C TYR A 36 -0.54 -7.96 19.05
N ALA A 37 -0.66 -6.65 18.84
CA ALA A 37 0.50 -5.76 18.74
C ALA A 37 1.29 -5.71 20.05
N LYS A 38 0.61 -5.75 21.20
CA LYS A 38 1.24 -5.82 22.53
C LYS A 38 2.04 -7.13 22.68
N ASN A 39 1.41 -8.28 22.43
CA ASN A 39 2.08 -9.58 22.55
C ASN A 39 3.31 -9.65 21.64
N TYR A 40 3.20 -9.18 20.40
CA TYR A 40 4.31 -9.21 19.44
C TYR A 40 5.57 -8.49 19.96
N VAL A 41 5.43 -7.30 20.56
CA VAL A 41 6.57 -6.53 21.06
C VAL A 41 7.13 -7.06 22.39
N GLU A 42 6.32 -7.83 23.12
CA GLU A 42 6.72 -8.48 24.38
C GLU A 42 7.42 -9.82 24.14
N GLU A 43 6.97 -10.58 23.14
CA GLU A 43 7.39 -11.97 22.89
C GLU A 43 8.53 -12.09 21.86
N SER A 44 8.69 -11.11 20.97
CA SER A 44 9.64 -11.19 19.85
C SER A 44 10.59 -10.01 19.78
N LYS A 45 11.90 -10.24 19.59
CA LYS A 45 12.87 -9.16 19.30
C LYS A 45 12.79 -8.64 17.87
N GLU A 46 11.98 -9.26 17.01
CA GLU A 46 11.84 -8.85 15.61
C GLU A 46 11.24 -7.46 15.44
N TYR A 47 10.51 -6.95 16.44
CA TYR A 47 9.97 -5.59 16.43
C TYR A 47 11.04 -4.54 16.16
N LYS A 48 12.30 -4.80 16.52
CA LYS A 48 13.43 -3.87 16.29
C LYS A 48 13.66 -3.58 14.80
N LYS A 49 13.26 -4.47 13.89
CA LYS A 49 13.31 -4.25 12.44
C LYS A 49 12.33 -3.17 11.97
N LEU A 50 11.29 -2.89 12.76
CA LEU A 50 10.24 -1.92 12.47
C LEU A 50 10.55 -0.51 13.03
N VAL A 51 11.62 -0.37 13.80
CA VAL A 51 11.95 0.89 14.49
C VAL A 51 13.15 1.56 13.81
N PRO A 52 13.13 2.90 13.62
CA PRO A 52 14.29 3.62 13.13
C PRO A 52 15.53 3.40 13.99
N SER A 53 16.67 3.15 13.34
CA SER A 53 17.94 2.82 14.02
C SER A 53 18.47 3.92 14.95
N ASN A 54 18.01 5.17 14.79
CA ASN A 54 18.39 6.28 15.63
C ASN A 54 17.65 6.31 16.98
N ILE A 55 16.59 5.51 17.17
CA ILE A 55 15.86 5.39 18.43
C ILE A 55 16.51 4.33 19.30
N LYS A 56 17.14 4.73 20.41
CA LYS A 56 17.86 3.82 21.32
C LYS A 56 17.05 3.38 22.54
N ASP A 57 16.08 4.19 22.97
CA ASP A 57 15.26 3.91 24.15
C ASP A 57 14.32 2.72 23.90
N GLU A 58 14.47 1.63 24.66
CA GLU A 58 13.73 0.39 24.42
C GLU A 58 12.22 0.56 24.61
N LYS A 59 11.80 1.37 25.59
CA LYS A 59 10.37 1.62 25.85
C LYS A 59 9.73 2.31 24.66
N LEU A 60 10.39 3.33 24.11
CA LEU A 60 9.98 4.03 22.91
C LEU A 60 10.05 3.16 21.67
N GLN A 61 11.07 2.28 21.54
CA GLN A 61 11.13 1.30 20.44
C GLN A 61 9.89 0.39 20.45
N LYS A 62 9.52 -0.16 21.61
CA LYS A 62 8.32 -1.00 21.76
C LYS A 62 7.05 -0.21 21.44
N GLN A 63 6.95 1.04 21.89
CA GLN A 63 5.80 1.89 21.59
C GLN A 63 5.64 2.13 20.08
N ILE A 64 6.71 2.53 19.38
CA ILE A 64 6.70 2.75 17.93
C ILE A 64 6.34 1.46 17.19
N ALA A 65 6.96 0.34 17.55
CA ALA A 65 6.69 -0.93 16.90
C ALA A 65 5.26 -1.41 17.14
N GLN A 66 4.73 -1.28 18.36
CA GLN A 66 3.36 -1.62 18.69
C GLN A 66 2.37 -0.81 17.84
N GLN A 67 2.62 0.49 17.63
CA GLN A 67 1.81 1.32 16.73
C GLN A 67 1.87 0.82 15.28
N ALA A 68 3.05 0.48 14.77
CA ALA A 68 3.24 -0.06 13.43
C ALA A 68 2.47 -1.38 13.20
N ILE A 69 2.60 -2.32 14.13
CA ILE A 69 1.94 -3.62 14.05
C ILE A 69 0.42 -3.47 14.17
N PHE A 70 -0.04 -2.64 15.10
CA PHE A 70 -1.45 -2.33 15.25
C PHE A 70 -2.04 -1.74 13.95
N ALA A 71 -1.36 -0.76 13.34
CA ALA A 71 -1.79 -0.17 12.07
C ALA A 71 -1.86 -1.21 10.94
N GLN A 72 -0.88 -2.11 10.86
CA GLN A 72 -0.90 -3.20 9.89
C GLN A 72 -2.14 -4.08 10.08
N LYS A 73 -2.41 -4.53 11.31
CA LYS A 73 -3.52 -5.43 11.63
C LYS A 73 -4.88 -4.77 11.42
N ILE A 74 -5.03 -3.51 11.78
CA ILE A 74 -6.24 -2.72 11.48
C ILE A 74 -6.48 -2.60 9.98
N GLY A 75 -5.41 -2.40 9.19
CA GLY A 75 -5.51 -2.40 7.74
C GLY A 75 -6.00 -3.74 7.18
N GLU A 76 -5.45 -4.85 7.69
CA GLU A 76 -5.89 -6.21 7.35
C GLU A 76 -7.38 -6.41 7.67
N CYS A 77 -7.84 -6.04 8.87
CA CYS A 77 -9.26 -6.08 9.23
C CYS A 77 -10.14 -5.28 8.26
N GLY A 78 -9.69 -4.10 7.83
CA GLY A 78 -10.40 -3.29 6.86
C GLY A 78 -10.61 -3.97 5.51
N VAL A 79 -9.56 -4.61 5.00
CA VAL A 79 -9.63 -5.37 3.74
C VAL A 79 -10.53 -6.58 3.89
N LEU A 80 -10.41 -7.32 5.00
CA LEU A 80 -11.27 -8.47 5.29
C LEU A 80 -12.75 -8.06 5.38
N ASN A 81 -13.07 -7.02 6.14
CA ASN A 81 -14.44 -6.49 6.27
C ASN A 81 -15.00 -6.08 4.90
N TYR A 82 -14.18 -5.43 4.07
CA TYR A 82 -14.59 -5.05 2.71
C TYR A 82 -14.88 -6.28 1.84
N LEU A 83 -13.98 -7.26 1.81
CA LEU A 83 -14.13 -8.43 0.95
C LEU A 83 -15.28 -9.32 1.41
N ASN A 84 -15.49 -9.45 2.73
CA ASN A 84 -16.66 -10.12 3.32
C ASN A 84 -17.97 -9.42 2.92
N TYR A 85 -18.04 -8.08 3.01
CA TYR A 85 -19.18 -7.30 2.53
C TYR A 85 -19.47 -7.53 1.04
N ARG A 86 -18.43 -7.84 0.26
CA ARG A 86 -18.55 -8.18 -1.16
C ARG A 86 -18.83 -9.65 -1.43
N GLY A 87 -19.03 -10.47 -0.39
CA GLY A 87 -19.35 -11.89 -0.50
C GLY A 87 -18.16 -12.76 -0.92
N ILE A 88 -16.95 -12.39 -0.52
CA ILE A 88 -15.73 -13.21 -0.63
C ILE A 88 -15.47 -13.83 0.74
N ASN A 89 -15.24 -15.14 0.81
CA ASN A 89 -15.01 -15.84 2.07
C ASN A 89 -13.51 -15.84 2.48
N SER A 90 -13.22 -16.25 3.72
CA SER A 90 -11.85 -16.28 4.26
C SER A 90 -10.91 -17.23 3.51
N ASP A 91 -11.43 -18.33 2.96
CA ASP A 91 -10.62 -19.33 2.27
C ASP A 91 -10.13 -18.80 0.91
N ASP A 92 -10.97 -18.03 0.21
CA ASP A 92 -10.59 -17.31 -0.98
C ASP A 92 -9.44 -16.33 -0.72
N LEU A 93 -9.43 -15.67 0.43
CA LEU A 93 -8.40 -14.69 0.78
C LEU A 93 -7.04 -15.35 0.97
N ASN A 94 -7.02 -16.47 1.69
CA ASN A 94 -5.81 -17.26 1.94
C ASN A 94 -5.24 -17.82 0.64
N ASN A 95 -6.09 -18.31 -0.26
CA ASN A 95 -5.68 -18.90 -1.53
C ASN A 95 -5.14 -17.89 -2.54
N LYS A 96 -5.59 -16.63 -2.48
CA LYS A 96 -5.21 -15.61 -3.46
C LYS A 96 -3.88 -14.93 -3.13
N LYS A 97 -3.21 -15.24 -2.00
CA LYS A 97 -1.95 -14.61 -1.59
C LYS A 97 -2.01 -13.07 -1.69
N ILE A 98 -2.92 -12.49 -0.92
CA ILE A 98 -3.16 -11.05 -0.86
C ILE A 98 -2.34 -10.48 0.30
N SER A 99 -1.50 -9.48 0.02
CA SER A 99 -0.79 -8.73 1.05
C SER A 99 -1.37 -7.34 1.21
N VAL A 100 -1.72 -6.99 2.45
CA VAL A 100 -2.25 -5.67 2.79
C VAL A 100 -1.10 -4.77 3.20
N LYS A 101 -1.03 -3.58 2.60
CA LYS A 101 -0.01 -2.57 2.88
C LYS A 101 -0.64 -1.34 3.50
N THR A 102 -0.12 -1.02 4.67
CA THR A 102 -0.52 0.13 5.48
C THR A 102 0.73 0.92 5.85
N CYS A 103 0.64 2.24 5.88
CA CYS A 103 1.75 3.10 6.27
C CYS A 103 1.33 4.12 7.33
N ILE A 104 2.23 4.40 8.27
CA ILE A 104 2.08 5.38 9.34
C ILE A 104 2.59 6.79 8.93
N ASP A 105 3.10 6.97 7.72
CA ASP A 105 3.75 8.21 7.29
C ASP A 105 2.83 9.19 6.53
N LYS A 106 2.72 10.42 7.08
CA LYS A 106 2.10 11.61 6.47
C LYS A 106 2.27 11.74 4.96
N ASP A 107 3.49 11.58 4.47
CA ASP A 107 3.82 12.00 3.10
C ASP A 107 3.70 10.84 2.09
N ILE A 108 3.31 9.66 2.57
CA ILE A 108 3.28 8.42 1.80
C ILE A 108 1.89 7.76 1.85
N HIS A 109 0.90 8.33 2.54
CA HIS A 109 -0.34 7.61 2.85
C HIS A 109 -1.16 7.11 1.63
N ASN A 110 -0.96 7.68 0.44
CA ASN A 110 -1.60 7.23 -0.81
C ASN A 110 -0.73 6.27 -1.64
N ARG A 111 0.42 5.83 -1.11
CA ARG A 111 1.35 4.95 -1.81
C ARG A 111 1.31 3.58 -1.18
N LEU A 112 1.10 2.55 -2.01
CA LEU A 112 1.39 1.18 -1.58
C LEU A 112 2.89 1.05 -1.45
N ILE A 113 3.33 0.57 -0.30
CA ILE A 113 4.73 0.36 -0.01
C ILE A 113 4.92 -1.15 -0.01
N VAL A 114 5.74 -1.63 -0.93
CA VAL A 114 6.12 -3.04 -0.98
C VAL A 114 7.65 -3.08 -0.97
N ASP A 115 8.23 -3.87 -0.06
CA ASP A 115 9.67 -4.03 -0.01
C ASP A 115 10.15 -4.74 -1.30
N LYS A 116 11.30 -4.32 -1.83
CA LYS A 116 11.97 -4.99 -2.95
C LYS A 116 12.14 -6.49 -2.68
N ASN A 117 12.49 -6.86 -1.45
CA ASN A 117 12.67 -8.26 -1.06
C ASN A 117 11.39 -9.09 -1.19
N GLU A 118 10.22 -8.46 -1.04
CA GLU A 118 8.93 -9.14 -1.23
C GLU A 118 8.64 -9.48 -2.70
N PHE A 119 9.29 -8.78 -3.64
CA PHE A 119 9.20 -9.09 -5.08
C PHE A 119 10.27 -10.10 -5.53
N GLU A 120 11.44 -10.05 -4.91
CA GLU A 120 12.55 -10.97 -5.23
C GLU A 120 12.38 -12.34 -4.55
N SER A 121 11.42 -12.47 -3.64
CA SER A 121 11.11 -13.73 -2.96
C SER A 121 10.62 -14.81 -3.94
N LYS A 122 10.89 -16.08 -3.62
CA LYS A 122 10.27 -17.21 -4.36
C LYS A 122 8.80 -17.43 -3.96
N ASN A 123 8.36 -16.85 -2.85
CA ASN A 123 6.98 -16.96 -2.36
C ASN A 123 6.24 -15.62 -2.54
N ASN A 124 6.18 -15.16 -3.78
CA ASN A 124 5.57 -13.89 -4.11
C ASN A 124 4.06 -13.89 -3.87
N GLN A 125 3.57 -12.73 -3.42
CA GLN A 125 2.14 -12.43 -3.31
C GLN A 125 1.57 -12.25 -4.72
N ASN A 126 0.29 -12.56 -4.93
CA ASN A 126 -0.36 -12.31 -6.21
C ASN A 126 -0.92 -10.88 -6.28
N TYR A 127 -1.35 -10.37 -5.13
CA TYR A 127 -2.00 -9.07 -5.03
C TYR A 127 -1.48 -8.30 -3.82
N TYR A 128 -1.32 -6.99 -4.00
CA TYR A 128 -1.00 -6.06 -2.92
C TYR A 128 -2.13 -5.04 -2.82
N VAL A 129 -2.72 -4.87 -1.63
CA VAL A 129 -3.87 -3.97 -1.40
C VAL A 129 -3.45 -2.82 -0.50
N GLY A 130 -3.80 -1.60 -0.89
CA GLY A 130 -3.44 -0.39 -0.17
C GLY A 130 -4.54 0.08 0.77
N VAL A 131 -4.14 0.37 2.01
CA VAL A 131 -5.04 0.88 3.05
C VAL A 131 -4.49 2.17 3.67
N HIS A 132 -5.37 3.16 3.76
CA HIS A 132 -5.14 4.45 4.37
C HIS A 132 -5.92 4.53 5.70
N LEU A 133 -5.23 4.90 6.78
CA LEU A 133 -5.79 4.92 8.13
C LEU A 133 -6.15 6.34 8.64
N ASN A 134 -5.91 7.39 7.84
CA ASN A 134 -6.13 8.79 8.24
C ASN A 134 -5.38 9.18 9.52
N LEU A 135 -4.15 8.71 9.67
CA LEU A 135 -3.34 8.92 10.87
C LEU A 135 -2.68 10.30 10.89
N GLN A 136 -2.47 10.80 12.10
CA GLN A 136 -1.70 12.01 12.33
C GLN A 136 -0.55 11.71 13.29
N VAL A 137 0.68 11.95 12.85
CA VAL A 137 1.86 11.89 13.73
C VAL A 137 1.86 13.03 14.75
N GLU A 138 2.52 12.82 15.89
CA GLU A 138 2.55 13.77 17.00
C GLU A 138 3.18 15.12 16.60
N ASP A 139 4.40 15.09 16.07
CA ASP A 139 5.11 16.23 15.50
C ASP A 139 6.01 15.77 14.35
N LYS A 140 5.84 16.40 13.18
CA LYS A 140 6.53 16.03 11.93
C LYS A 140 7.99 16.49 11.90
N LYS A 141 8.32 17.56 12.63
CA LYS A 141 9.66 18.16 12.62
C LYS A 141 10.57 17.55 13.68
N ASP A 142 9.99 16.93 14.70
CA ASP A 142 10.70 16.32 15.80
C ASP A 142 11.28 14.94 15.39
N PRO A 143 12.56 14.64 15.69
CA PRO A 143 13.22 13.42 15.25
C PRO A 143 12.64 12.13 15.86
N ILE A 144 11.96 12.24 17.01
CA ILE A 144 11.34 11.14 17.76
C ILE A 144 9.83 11.11 17.50
N LYS A 145 9.13 12.22 17.77
CA LYS A 145 7.66 12.30 17.73
C LYS A 145 7.10 12.12 16.32
N ARG A 146 7.91 12.26 15.27
CA ARG A 146 7.52 11.92 13.90
C ARG A 146 7.21 10.44 13.70
N ASN A 147 7.61 9.58 14.64
CA ASN A 147 7.36 8.14 14.61
C ASN A 147 6.19 7.73 15.52
N LEU A 148 5.56 8.67 16.22
CA LEU A 148 4.44 8.45 17.12
C LEU A 148 3.15 9.00 16.53
N VAL A 149 2.06 8.26 16.68
CA VAL A 149 0.75 8.60 16.12
C VAL A 149 -0.23 8.99 17.21
N LYS A 150 -0.94 10.11 17.00
CA LYS A 150 -2.03 10.57 17.85
C LYS A 150 -3.24 9.66 17.70
N ASN A 151 -3.85 9.27 18.82
CA ASN A 151 -5.15 8.58 18.85
C ASN A 151 -5.21 7.34 17.95
N ILE A 152 -4.08 6.65 17.77
CA ILE A 152 -4.00 5.49 16.87
C ILE A 152 -4.99 4.40 17.26
N TYR A 153 -5.30 4.26 18.55
CA TYR A 153 -6.24 3.24 19.04
C TYR A 153 -7.71 3.64 18.90
N ASP A 154 -8.02 4.86 18.42
CA ASP A 154 -9.38 5.36 18.23
C ASP A 154 -9.88 5.22 16.78
N ILE A 155 -9.16 4.47 15.94
CA ILE A 155 -9.52 4.27 14.53
C ILE A 155 -10.84 3.52 14.43
N LYS A 156 -11.87 4.18 13.89
CA LYS A 156 -13.19 3.58 13.61
C LYS A 156 -13.40 3.24 12.14
N ARG A 157 -12.60 3.82 11.26
CA ARG A 157 -12.72 3.69 9.81
C ARG A 157 -11.37 3.66 9.13
N VAL A 158 -11.28 2.84 8.09
CA VAL A 158 -10.12 2.77 7.21
C VAL A 158 -10.55 2.92 5.76
N GLN A 159 -9.62 3.34 4.91
CA GLN A 159 -9.86 3.62 3.50
C GLN A 159 -9.08 2.64 2.64
N VAL A 160 -9.77 1.75 1.96
CA VAL A 160 -9.16 0.87 0.96
C VAL A 160 -9.10 1.63 -0.36
N TYR A 161 -7.92 1.91 -0.88
CA TYR A 161 -7.75 2.83 -2.02
C TYR A 161 -7.35 2.17 -3.33
N GLY A 162 -7.04 0.88 -3.33
CA GLY A 162 -6.80 0.12 -4.57
C GLY A 162 -5.91 -1.10 -4.37
N TYR A 163 -5.59 -1.76 -5.48
CA TYR A 163 -4.73 -2.93 -5.50
C TYR A 163 -3.71 -2.92 -6.65
N LEU A 164 -2.71 -3.78 -6.53
CA LEU A 164 -1.69 -4.03 -7.54
C LEU A 164 -1.56 -5.55 -7.73
N GLU A 165 -1.52 -5.99 -8.99
CA GLU A 165 -1.18 -7.37 -9.33
C GLU A 165 0.33 -7.50 -9.41
N SER A 166 0.92 -8.50 -8.74
CA SER A 166 2.37 -8.70 -8.76
C SER A 166 2.90 -8.89 -10.18
N LYS A 167 2.17 -9.63 -11.03
CA LYS A 167 2.50 -9.81 -12.44
C LYS A 167 2.61 -8.51 -13.23
N PHE A 168 1.90 -7.45 -12.82
CA PHE A 168 1.95 -6.16 -13.51
C PHE A 168 3.33 -5.51 -13.35
N MET A 169 4.07 -5.83 -12.28
CA MET A 169 5.41 -5.30 -12.03
C MET A 169 6.43 -5.75 -13.06
N ASP A 170 6.35 -7.00 -13.51
CA ASP A 170 7.19 -7.54 -14.57
C ASP A 170 6.91 -6.90 -15.93
N GLU A 171 5.71 -6.33 -16.08
CA GLU A 171 5.25 -5.62 -17.27
C GLU A 171 5.41 -4.10 -17.15
N LEU A 172 5.93 -3.60 -16.03
CA LEU A 172 6.21 -2.18 -15.87
C LEU A 172 7.60 -1.86 -16.38
N ARG A 173 7.64 -0.88 -17.27
CA ARG A 173 8.86 -0.20 -17.68
C ARG A 173 8.79 1.26 -17.28
N TYR A 174 9.93 1.93 -17.24
CA TYR A 174 9.99 3.33 -16.86
C TYR A 174 10.92 4.12 -17.77
N GLU A 175 10.77 5.43 -17.72
CA GLU A 175 11.76 6.38 -18.23
C GLU A 175 12.03 7.42 -17.13
N THR A 176 13.24 7.98 -17.14
CA THR A 176 13.58 9.10 -16.27
C THR A 176 13.26 10.40 -17.00
N ILE A 177 12.51 11.29 -16.36
CA ILE A 177 12.22 12.64 -16.85
C ILE A 177 12.70 13.69 -15.84
N LYS A 178 12.85 14.93 -16.29
CA LYS A 178 13.02 16.09 -15.38
C LYS A 178 11.69 16.83 -15.28
N ASN A 179 11.29 17.18 -14.07
CA ASN A 179 10.09 17.98 -13.85
C ASN A 179 10.36 19.48 -14.09
N LYS A 180 9.32 20.31 -13.92
CA LYS A 180 9.42 21.77 -14.12
C LYS A 180 10.46 22.45 -13.20
N ASP A 181 10.75 21.84 -12.07
CA ASP A 181 11.72 22.32 -11.09
C ASP A 181 13.12 21.70 -11.30
N GLY A 182 13.33 20.98 -12.41
CA GLY A 182 14.58 20.31 -12.74
C GLY A 182 14.85 19.02 -11.95
N LYS A 183 13.92 18.59 -11.08
CA LYS A 183 14.06 17.36 -10.28
C LYS A 183 13.82 16.13 -11.13
N LYS A 184 14.60 15.07 -10.85
CA LYS A 184 14.48 13.76 -11.49
C LYS A 184 13.16 13.10 -11.05
N GLU A 185 12.33 12.71 -12.01
CA GLU A 185 11.10 11.95 -11.79
C GLU A 185 11.12 10.67 -12.63
N PHE A 186 10.45 9.64 -12.14
CA PHE A 186 10.32 8.36 -12.84
C PHE A 186 8.90 8.25 -13.39
N LYS A 187 8.79 8.06 -14.71
CA LYS A 187 7.50 7.89 -15.36
C LYS A 187 7.35 6.44 -15.82
N PHE A 188 6.32 5.78 -15.29
CA PHE A 188 6.06 4.36 -15.54
C PHE A 188 5.22 4.13 -16.79
N TYR A 189 5.26 2.92 -17.34
CA TYR A 189 4.58 2.55 -18.57
C TYR A 189 4.26 1.05 -18.56
N ASN A 190 3.11 0.69 -19.12
CA ASN A 190 2.73 -0.70 -19.37
C ASN A 190 2.93 -1.05 -20.86
N LYS A 191 2.72 -2.32 -21.20
CA LYS A 191 2.84 -2.85 -22.58
C LYS A 191 2.01 -2.10 -23.64
N LYS A 192 0.99 -1.32 -23.25
CA LYS A 192 0.16 -0.53 -24.18
C LYS A 192 0.80 0.82 -24.56
N ALA A 193 1.90 1.21 -23.91
CA ALA A 193 2.55 2.48 -24.18
C ALA A 193 3.34 2.45 -25.50
N SER A 194 3.34 3.56 -26.23
CA SER A 194 4.21 3.74 -27.39
C SER A 194 5.68 3.63 -26.96
N ASN A 195 6.53 3.03 -27.81
CA ASN A 195 7.95 2.79 -27.51
C ASN A 195 8.17 2.06 -26.18
N TYR A 196 7.26 1.16 -25.76
CA TYR A 196 7.40 0.40 -24.51
C TYR A 196 8.73 -0.35 -24.48
N ASP A 197 9.12 -1.01 -25.57
CA ASP A 197 10.33 -1.83 -25.57
C ASP A 197 11.65 -1.06 -25.48
N LYS A 198 11.62 0.24 -25.79
CA LYS A 198 12.75 1.17 -25.64
C LYS A 198 12.92 1.69 -24.21
N LYS A 199 11.98 1.39 -23.31
CA LYS A 199 12.01 1.84 -21.91
C LYS A 199 12.73 0.85 -21.01
N ASP A 200 13.27 1.37 -19.92
CA ASP A 200 14.02 0.56 -18.95
C ASP A 200 13.09 -0.34 -18.15
N LYS A 201 13.55 -1.56 -17.87
CA LYS A 201 12.83 -2.49 -17.01
C LYS A 201 12.83 -1.98 -15.59
N TYR A 202 11.65 -1.90 -15.00
CA TYR A 202 11.48 -1.34 -13.67
C TYR A 202 12.18 -2.17 -12.57
N ALA A 203 12.10 -3.49 -12.67
CA ALA A 203 12.78 -4.42 -11.75
C ALA A 203 14.32 -4.30 -11.74
N LYS A 204 14.94 -3.60 -12.71
CA LYS A 204 16.40 -3.42 -12.77
C LYS A 204 16.93 -2.23 -11.96
N LEU A 205 16.08 -1.45 -11.28
CA LEU A 205 16.54 -0.34 -10.43
C LEU A 205 17.37 -0.89 -9.26
N SER A 206 18.69 -0.84 -9.39
CA SER A 206 19.64 -1.12 -8.33
C SER A 206 19.61 0.02 -7.31
N THR A 207 19.21 -0.32 -6.09
CA THR A 207 19.49 0.39 -4.81
C THR A 207 18.86 1.77 -4.54
N GLU A 208 18.39 2.55 -5.51
CA GLU A 208 17.85 3.90 -5.21
C GLU A 208 16.31 3.98 -5.08
N CYS A 209 15.57 3.00 -5.61
CA CYS A 209 14.11 3.05 -5.58
C CYS A 209 13.57 2.26 -4.38
N LYS A 210 13.62 2.85 -3.18
CA LYS A 210 13.05 2.25 -1.96
C LYS A 210 11.52 2.15 -1.98
N TRP A 211 10.84 2.74 -2.97
CA TRP A 211 9.39 2.96 -2.93
C TRP A 211 8.76 2.84 -4.32
N TYR A 212 7.84 1.90 -4.45
CA TYR A 212 7.07 1.68 -5.66
C TYR A 212 5.89 2.68 -5.72
N TYR A 213 6.10 3.83 -6.37
CA TYR A 213 5.10 4.90 -6.46
C TYR A 213 3.85 4.46 -7.25
N LEU A 214 2.68 4.72 -6.67
CA LEU A 214 1.37 4.27 -7.11
C LEU A 214 0.37 5.41 -7.30
N ASP A 215 0.67 6.25 -8.28
CA ASP A 215 -0.36 7.02 -8.97
C ASP A 215 -1.24 6.09 -9.86
N ARG A 216 -1.07 4.76 -9.74
CA ARG A 216 -1.50 3.71 -10.69
C ARG A 216 -1.97 2.42 -10.01
N VAL A 217 -2.56 2.48 -8.82
CA VAL A 217 -3.31 1.32 -8.30
C VAL A 217 -4.51 1.06 -9.20
N LEU A 218 -4.86 -0.22 -9.35
CA LEU A 218 -6.13 -0.63 -9.95
C LEU A 218 -7.25 -0.45 -8.93
N ASP A 219 -8.46 -0.18 -9.41
CA ASP A 219 -9.66 -0.10 -8.56
C ASP A 219 -9.86 -1.42 -7.82
N ILE A 220 -10.08 -1.36 -6.51
CA ILE A 220 -10.31 -2.55 -5.66
C ILE A 220 -11.49 -3.41 -6.17
N GLU A 221 -12.45 -2.84 -6.90
CA GLU A 221 -13.50 -3.58 -7.60
C GLU A 221 -12.96 -4.64 -8.58
N GLY A 222 -11.87 -4.33 -9.28
CA GLY A 222 -11.23 -5.27 -10.19
C GLY A 222 -10.70 -6.52 -9.48
N LEU A 223 -10.18 -6.37 -8.27
CA LEU A 223 -9.75 -7.49 -7.43
C LEU A 223 -10.94 -8.37 -7.06
N VAL A 224 -12.07 -7.78 -6.65
CA VAL A 224 -13.30 -8.50 -6.30
C VAL A 224 -13.78 -9.35 -7.48
N MET A 225 -13.82 -8.77 -8.68
CA MET A 225 -14.22 -9.50 -9.90
C MET A 225 -13.24 -10.63 -10.25
N ASN A 226 -11.94 -10.39 -10.11
CA ASN A 226 -10.91 -11.40 -10.37
C ASN A 226 -10.96 -12.59 -9.41
N ILE A 227 -11.34 -12.36 -8.16
CA ILE A 227 -11.52 -13.42 -7.16
C ILE A 227 -12.75 -14.25 -7.52
N LYS A 228 -13.91 -13.60 -7.74
CA LYS A 228 -15.18 -14.28 -8.04
C LYS A 228 -15.19 -15.05 -9.36
N SER A 229 -14.60 -14.48 -10.42
CA SER A 229 -14.56 -15.12 -11.74
C SER A 229 -13.74 -16.42 -11.77
N LYS A 230 -12.80 -16.59 -10.84
CA LYS A 230 -12.04 -17.83 -10.68
C LYS A 230 -12.77 -18.90 -9.88
N ASN A 231 -13.82 -18.56 -9.14
CA ASN A 231 -14.59 -19.51 -8.35
C ASN A 231 -15.80 -20.09 -9.13
N ASN A 232 -16.08 -19.53 -10.31
CA ASN A 232 -17.09 -20.00 -11.26
C ASN A 232 -16.49 -20.84 -12.41
N LYS A 233 -15.24 -21.29 -12.26
CA LYS A 233 -14.55 -22.22 -13.17
C LYS A 233 -14.16 -23.46 -12.39
#